data_AF-A0A1Q7ZIH2-F1
#
_entry.id   AF-A0A1Q7ZIH2-F1
#
_cell.length_a   1.000
_cell.length_b   1.000
_cell.length_c   1.000
_cell.angle_alpha   90.00
_cell.angle_beta   90.00
_cell.angle_gamma   90.00
#
_symmetry.space_group_name_H-M   'P 1'
#
loop_
_entity.id
_entity.type
_entity.pdbx_description
1 polymer ?
#
loop_
_entity_poly.entity_id
_entity_poly.type
_entity_poly.pdbx_seq_one_letter_code
_entity_poly.pdbx_strand_id
1 'polypeptide(L)'
;MIGAFEASVAAGLDLFDTAEVYGWGKSEKIVGALARRSAANVVIATKYAPLSGRGGARAIHKGLAGSLKRLGLQRVDLYQLCRSMTRCRRSPKSCMQGRRAPSA
;
A
#
# COMPACT_ATOMS: atom_id res chain seq x y z
N MET A 1 -18.18 -2.73 8.31
CA MET A 1 -17.13 -1.81 7.82
C MET A 1 -17.57 -0.35 7.87
N ILE A 2 -18.78 0.01 7.39
CA ILE A 2 -19.29 1.40 7.47
C ILE A 2 -19.37 1.92 8.92
N GLY A 3 -20.13 1.23 9.80
CA GLY A 3 -20.26 1.69 11.19
C GLY A 3 -18.94 1.71 11.99
N ALA A 4 -17.98 0.85 11.65
CA ALA A 4 -16.65 0.89 12.26
C ALA A 4 -15.87 2.14 11.84
N PHE A 5 -15.94 2.51 10.56
CA PHE A 5 -15.32 3.73 10.05
C PHE A 5 -15.90 4.98 10.72
N GLU A 6 -17.24 5.08 10.78
CA GLU A 6 -17.93 6.21 11.40
C GLU A 6 -17.60 6.32 12.89
N ALA A 7 -17.59 5.20 13.63
CA ALA A 7 -17.17 5.18 15.03
C ALA A 7 -15.71 5.61 15.21
N SER A 8 -14.80 5.18 14.32
CA SER A 8 -13.39 5.60 14.36
C SER A 8 -13.24 7.10 14.14
N VAL A 9 -13.90 7.67 13.14
CA VAL A 9 -13.89 9.12 12.89
C VAL A 9 -14.48 9.89 14.07
N ALA A 10 -15.60 9.41 14.64
CA ALA A 10 -16.22 10.02 15.82
C ALA A 10 -15.32 9.98 17.06
N ALA A 11 -14.46 8.97 17.16
CA ALA A 11 -13.44 8.86 18.21
C ALA A 11 -12.17 9.69 17.94
N GLY A 12 -12.14 10.46 16.84
CA GLY A 12 -11.00 11.31 16.48
C GLY A 12 -9.86 10.57 15.76
N LEU A 13 -10.08 9.34 15.28
CA LEU A 13 -9.11 8.64 14.46
C LEU A 13 -9.21 9.11 13.00
N ASP A 14 -8.07 9.46 12.42
CA ASP A 14 -7.96 9.99 11.06
C ASP A 14 -7.20 9.07 10.10
N LEU A 15 -6.32 8.18 10.59
CA LEU A 15 -5.54 7.25 9.78
C LEU A 15 -6.29 5.95 9.46
N PHE A 16 -6.52 5.72 8.16
CA PHE A 16 -7.08 4.48 7.63
C PHE A 16 -6.08 3.75 6.75
N ASP A 17 -5.77 2.53 7.18
CA ASP A 17 -4.79 1.65 6.54
C ASP A 17 -5.48 0.58 5.67
N THR A 18 -5.01 0.41 4.43
CA THR A 18 -5.52 -0.60 3.49
C THR A 18 -4.38 -1.19 2.64
N ALA A 19 -4.69 -2.06 1.69
CA ALA A 19 -3.74 -2.61 0.74
C ALA A 19 -4.46 -3.14 -0.51
N GLU A 20 -3.78 -3.15 -1.65
CA GLU A 20 -4.33 -3.71 -2.89
C GLU A 20 -4.68 -5.21 -2.79
N VAL A 21 -4.06 -5.93 -1.85
CA VAL A 21 -4.30 -7.36 -1.61
C VAL A 21 -5.44 -7.62 -0.62
N TYR A 22 -5.87 -6.64 0.16
CA TYR A 22 -6.95 -6.84 1.13
C TYR A 22 -8.29 -7.05 0.41
N GLY A 23 -8.72 -8.32 0.37
CA GLY A 23 -9.87 -8.75 -0.43
C GLY A 23 -9.71 -8.47 -1.93
N TRP A 24 -8.48 -8.52 -2.45
CA TRP A 24 -8.17 -8.21 -3.86
C TRP A 24 -8.67 -6.83 -4.30
N GLY A 25 -8.41 -5.82 -3.47
CA GLY A 25 -8.78 -4.44 -3.71
C GLY A 25 -10.20 -4.07 -3.30
N LYS A 26 -10.98 -4.99 -2.73
CA LYS A 26 -12.29 -4.67 -2.13
C LYS A 26 -12.15 -3.69 -0.97
N SER A 27 -11.12 -3.84 -0.14
CA SER A 27 -10.88 -2.92 0.98
C SER A 27 -10.65 -1.49 0.50
N GLU A 28 -9.78 -1.28 -0.49
CA GLU A 28 -9.53 0.04 -1.09
C GLU A 28 -10.79 0.68 -1.66
N LYS A 29 -11.64 -0.09 -2.34
CA LYS A 29 -12.92 0.42 -2.84
C LYS A 29 -13.83 0.92 -1.72
N ILE A 30 -13.92 0.18 -0.62
CA ILE A 30 -14.78 0.55 0.51
C ILE A 30 -14.20 1.76 1.25
N VAL A 31 -12.92 1.73 1.62
CA VAL A 31 -12.24 2.84 2.31
C VAL A 31 -12.30 4.10 1.46
N GLY A 32 -12.03 4.02 0.17
CA GLY A 32 -12.11 5.16 -0.75
C GLY A 32 -13.52 5.75 -0.87
N ALA A 33 -14.55 4.90 -0.91
CA ALA A 33 -15.94 5.36 -0.94
C ALA A 33 -16.35 6.05 0.38
N LEU A 34 -15.88 5.56 1.52
CA LEU A 34 -16.14 6.15 2.83
C LEU A 34 -15.39 7.47 3.01
N ALA A 35 -14.10 7.52 2.65
CA ALA A 35 -13.28 8.71 2.71
C ALA A 35 -13.87 9.87 1.90
N ARG A 36 -14.33 9.62 0.67
CA ARG A 36 -14.97 10.66 -0.17
C ARG A 36 -16.31 11.16 0.36
N ARG A 37 -17.02 10.35 1.15
CA ARG A 37 -18.32 10.70 1.74
C ARG A 37 -18.17 11.35 3.12
N SER A 38 -17.00 11.20 3.75
CA SER A 38 -16.70 11.78 5.05
C SER A 38 -16.49 13.29 4.93
N ALA A 39 -17.04 14.04 5.89
CA ALA A 39 -16.71 15.45 6.07
C ALA A 39 -15.38 15.65 6.83
N ALA A 40 -14.89 14.60 7.51
CA ALA A 40 -13.62 14.64 8.23
C ALA A 40 -12.44 14.48 7.27
N ASN A 41 -11.35 15.19 7.57
CA ASN A 41 -10.07 14.99 6.89
C ASN A 41 -9.46 13.66 7.36
N VAL A 42 -9.44 12.69 6.46
CA VAL A 42 -8.86 11.36 6.73
C VAL A 42 -7.53 11.20 6.02
N VAL A 43 -6.59 10.55 6.70
CA VAL A 43 -5.28 10.16 6.19
C VAL A 43 -5.36 8.73 5.67
N ILE A 44 -5.00 8.52 4.41
CA ILE A 44 -5.09 7.21 3.75
C ILE A 44 -3.69 6.62 3.52
N ALA A 45 -3.46 5.47 4.14
CA ALA A 45 -2.30 4.63 3.86
C ALA A 45 -2.70 3.41 3.02
N THR A 46 -1.98 3.15 1.92
CA THR A 46 -2.12 1.89 1.17
C THR A 46 -0.77 1.25 0.90
N LYS A 47 -0.80 -0.04 0.55
CA LYS A 47 0.40 -0.86 0.39
C LYS A 47 0.47 -1.51 -0.98
N TYR A 48 1.66 -1.45 -1.54
CA TYR A 48 2.07 -2.24 -2.69
C TYR A 48 2.37 -3.69 -2.29
N ALA A 49 1.84 -4.66 -3.01
CA ALA A 49 2.17 -6.06 -2.86
C ALA A 49 3.17 -6.51 -3.96
N PRO A 50 4.42 -6.86 -3.59
CA PRO A 50 5.42 -7.36 -4.53
C PRO A 50 5.13 -8.84 -4.90
N LEU A 51 4.09 -9.05 -5.69
CA LEU A 51 3.76 -10.37 -6.26
C LEU A 51 4.80 -10.78 -7.31
N SER A 52 4.84 -12.07 -7.65
CA SER A 52 5.73 -12.56 -8.71
C SER A 52 5.55 -11.75 -10.01
N GLY A 53 6.66 -11.34 -10.62
CA GLY A 53 6.64 -10.49 -11.82
C GLY A 53 6.35 -9.00 -11.57
N ARG A 54 6.14 -8.57 -10.32
CA ARG A 54 5.91 -7.16 -9.94
C ARG A 54 7.14 -6.57 -9.25
N GLY A 55 8.25 -6.51 -9.98
CA GLY A 55 9.51 -5.91 -9.53
C GLY A 55 9.80 -4.56 -10.20
N GLY A 56 10.58 -3.73 -9.50
CA GLY A 56 11.10 -2.46 -10.02
C GLY A 56 10.11 -1.29 -10.03
N ALA A 57 10.62 -0.10 -10.32
CA ALA A 57 9.88 1.17 -10.23
C ALA A 57 8.60 1.17 -11.07
N ARG A 58 8.65 0.68 -12.32
CA ARG A 58 7.48 0.64 -13.21
C ARG A 58 6.32 -0.17 -12.63
N ALA A 59 6.62 -1.30 -11.98
CA ALA A 59 5.60 -2.13 -11.36
C ALA A 59 4.99 -1.45 -10.13
N ILE A 60 5.79 -0.69 -9.37
CA ILE A 60 5.34 0.11 -8.23
C ILE A 60 4.41 1.24 -8.71
N HIS A 61 4.80 2.01 -9.73
CA HIS A 61 3.95 3.05 -10.31
C HIS A 61 2.62 2.50 -10.83
N LYS A 62 2.63 1.36 -11.51
CA LYS A 62 1.40 0.68 -11.96
C LYS A 62 0.53 0.23 -10.78
N GLY A 63 1.15 -0.26 -9.71
CA GLY A 63 0.45 -0.62 -8.46
C GLY A 63 -0.21 0.58 -7.80
N LEU A 64 0.51 1.71 -7.70
CA LEU A 64 -0.02 2.96 -7.15
C LEU A 64 -1.20 3.46 -7.98
N ALA A 65 -1.07 3.53 -9.31
CA ALA A 65 -2.16 3.92 -10.20
C ALA A 65 -3.40 3.04 -10.04
N GLY A 66 -3.21 1.71 -9.87
CA GLY A 66 -4.30 0.78 -9.58
C GLY A 66 -4.96 1.04 -8.22
N SER A 67 -4.16 1.36 -7.21
CA SER A 67 -4.62 1.66 -5.85
C SER A 67 -5.44 2.96 -5.84
N LEU A 68 -4.92 4.03 -6.45
CA LEU A 68 -5.60 5.32 -6.63
C LEU A 68 -6.92 5.17 -7.38
N LYS A 69 -6.96 4.35 -8.44
CA LYS A 69 -8.21 4.07 -9.17
C LYS A 69 -9.25 3.37 -8.30
N ARG A 70 -8.86 2.39 -7.48
CA ARG A 70 -9.79 1.67 -6.58
C ARG A 70 -10.23 2.55 -5.41
N LEU A 71 -9.31 3.32 -4.84
CA LEU A 71 -9.60 4.31 -3.82
C LEU A 71 -10.44 5.47 -4.38
N GLY A 72 -10.40 5.74 -5.69
CA GLY A 72 -11.03 6.90 -6.33
C GLY A 72 -10.50 8.21 -5.77
N LEU A 73 -9.18 8.30 -5.59
CA LEU A 73 -8.45 9.46 -5.07
C LEU A 73 -7.33 9.83 -6.05
N GLN A 74 -6.88 11.09 -6.02
CA GLN A 74 -5.74 11.57 -6.82
C GLN A 74 -4.39 11.35 -6.14
N ARG A 75 -4.39 11.20 -4.81
CA ARG A 75 -3.21 10.94 -3.99
C ARG A 75 -3.55 10.04 -2.80
N VAL A 76 -2.51 9.49 -2.18
CA VAL A 76 -2.56 8.88 -0.84
C VAL A 76 -1.48 9.55 0.01
N ASP A 77 -1.70 9.60 1.33
CA ASP A 77 -0.80 10.25 2.26
C ASP A 77 0.44 9.39 2.55
N LEU A 78 0.26 8.07 2.53
CA LEU A 78 1.33 7.11 2.74
C LEU A 78 1.21 5.92 1.79
N TYR A 79 2.28 5.66 1.03
CA TYR A 79 2.39 4.49 0.17
C TYR A 79 3.56 3.61 0.59
N GLN A 80 3.26 2.39 1.05
CA GLN A 80 4.24 1.48 1.65
C GLN A 80 4.51 0.27 0.77
N LEU A 81 5.73 -0.26 0.82
CA LEU A 81 6.04 -1.58 0.28
C LEU A 81 5.64 -2.63 1.31
N CYS A 82 4.59 -3.41 1.01
CA CYS A 82 4.22 -4.56 1.85
C CYS A 82 5.33 -5.60 1.78
N ARG A 83 5.61 -6.25 2.92
CA ARG A 83 6.64 -7.28 3.01
C ARG A 83 6.47 -8.32 1.91
N SER A 84 7.59 -8.64 1.26
CA SER A 84 7.60 -9.59 0.16
C SER A 84 7.06 -10.96 0.59
N MET A 85 5.92 -11.35 0.02
CA MET A 85 5.44 -12.74 0.10
C MET A 85 6.29 -13.66 -0.77
N THR A 86 7.01 -13.13 -1.76
CA THR A 86 8.09 -13.86 -2.41
C THR A 86 9.26 -13.93 -1.44
N ARG A 87 9.44 -15.11 -0.84
CA ARG A 87 10.62 -15.49 -0.06
C ARG A 87 11.85 -14.98 -0.80
N CYS A 88 12.73 -14.25 -0.10
CA CYS A 88 14.01 -13.85 -0.66
C CYS A 88 14.67 -15.10 -1.24
N ARG A 89 14.84 -15.17 -2.56
CA ARG A 89 15.50 -16.31 -3.24
C ARG A 89 16.99 -16.39 -2.93
N ARG A 90 17.52 -15.38 -2.23
CA ARG A 90 18.90 -15.27 -1.80
C ARG A 90 19.08 -15.98 -0.47
N SER A 91 20.05 -16.89 -0.43
CA SER A 91 20.54 -17.43 0.84
C SER A 91 21.06 -16.25 1.69
N PRO A 92 20.97 -16.33 3.04
CA PRO A 92 21.42 -15.27 3.94
C PRO A 92 22.84 -14.77 3.64
N LYS A 93 23.72 -15.66 3.16
CA LYS A 93 25.12 -15.38 2.80
C LYS A 93 25.27 -14.35 1.68
N SER A 94 24.37 -14.37 0.69
CA SER A 94 24.43 -13.47 -0.49
C SER A 94 23.84 -12.08 -0.25
N CYS A 95 23.20 -11.84 0.89
CA CYS A 95 22.75 -10.51 1.29
C CYS A 95 23.81 -9.73 2.07
N MET A 96 24.71 -10.40 2.80
CA MET A 96 25.79 -9.74 3.56
C MET A 96 27.01 -9.39 2.72
N GLN A 97 27.21 -10.05 1.58
CA GLN A 97 28.30 -9.74 0.65
C GLN A 97 27.88 -8.58 -0.26
N GLY A 98 27.77 -7.40 0.36
CA GLY A 98 27.65 -6.12 -0.35
C GLY A 98 28.78 -5.99 -1.37
N ARG A 99 28.42 -5.46 -2.55
CA ARG A 99 29.30 -5.24 -3.68
C ARG A 99 30.61 -4.57 -3.22
N ARG A 100 31.76 -5.22 -3.43
CA ARG A 100 33.02 -4.47 -3.53
C ARG A 100 32.91 -3.60 -4.78
N ALA A 101 33.13 -2.29 -4.61
CA ALA A 101 33.27 -1.37 -5.73
C ALA A 101 34.44 -1.84 -6.62
N PRO A 102 34.36 -1.73 -7.95
CA PRO A 102 35.51 -1.94 -8.80
C PRO A 102 36.50 -0.80 -8.54
N SER A 103 37.70 -1.15 -8.08
CA SER A 103 38.86 -0.25 -8.06
C SER A 103 39.41 -0.18 -9.48
N ALA A 104 39.34 1.00 -10.09
CA ALA A 104 40.24 1.45 -11.15
C ALA A 104 40.34 2.98 -11.04
#